data_AF-A0A6G7K8T4-F1
#
_entry.id   AF-A0A6G7K8T4-F1
#
_cell.length_a   1.000
_cell.length_b   1.000
_cell.length_c   1.000
_cell.angle_alpha   90.00
_cell.angle_beta   90.00
_cell.angle_gamma   90.00
#
_symmetry.space_group_name_H-M   'P 1'
#
loop_
_entity.id
_entity.type
_entity.pdbx_description
1 polymer ?
#
loop_
_entity_poly.entity_id
_entity_poly.type
_entity_poly.pdbx_seq_one_letter_code
_entity_poly.pdbx_strand_id
1 'polypeptide(L)'
;MRKVLIVSIILGATIMFIGCGSKVSEAYKDYISQAKVEIVNGDYDKALQFLTLAKDENTGDKVVDELSEQIDMYRKLEKWIWAAEDGNLTKDSYKSIEEQLEEANKFIKRKFESNLMIENIKIKIEDLSSAVDNAKEMQQQALEEEKRMQEEALETEKKIQKEMEVSSNISLEMYDDLDNKRFEEAYNKSFELETSLKALDSYGDYYERNRPLYSLISSSRKVYNGINKLNSEKESDSKFYNDLLNELNPIAEEQGAGELFVELLTVSENNGYHYHAIFKKENGNYIKYYRQVKGGFDFGFSNSDEFSALVDLLNLMNGDSTVNNEEAEWDPTWNAKPDGFN
;
A
#
# COMPACT_ATOMS: atom_id res chain seq x y z
N MET A 1 -11.01 -48.08 -27.02
CA MET A 1 -11.64 -48.62 -28.26
C MET A 1 -13.06 -49.13 -27.98
N ARG A 2 -14.04 -48.23 -27.93
CA ARG A 2 -15.49 -48.52 -27.98
C ARG A 2 -16.22 -47.32 -28.60
N LYS A 3 -15.90 -47.03 -29.87
CA LYS A 3 -16.53 -45.99 -30.72
C LYS A 3 -16.97 -46.60 -32.05
N VAL A 4 -17.70 -47.71 -32.03
CA VAL A 4 -18.41 -48.26 -33.20
C VAL A 4 -19.61 -49.03 -32.68
N LEU A 5 -20.78 -48.40 -32.50
CA LEU A 5 -22.06 -49.15 -32.56
C LEU A 5 -23.36 -48.31 -32.63
N ILE A 6 -23.33 -46.97 -32.67
CA ILE A 6 -24.59 -46.18 -32.72
C ILE A 6 -24.95 -45.72 -34.15
N VAL A 7 -24.06 -45.91 -35.14
CA VAL A 7 -24.34 -45.59 -36.55
C VAL A 7 -25.28 -46.64 -37.21
N SER A 8 -25.51 -47.79 -36.59
CA SER A 8 -26.22 -48.92 -37.22
C SER A 8 -27.74 -48.97 -36.97
N ILE A 9 -28.33 -48.04 -36.22
CA ILE A 9 -29.76 -48.09 -35.84
C ILE A 9 -30.62 -47.05 -36.58
N ILE A 10 -30.04 -45.97 -37.12
CA ILE A 10 -30.83 -44.87 -37.72
C ILE A 10 -31.05 -45.02 -39.24
N LEU A 11 -30.28 -45.87 -39.93
CA LEU A 11 -30.43 -46.12 -41.37
C LEU A 11 -31.60 -47.07 -41.75
N GLY A 12 -32.40 -47.53 -40.79
CA GLY A 12 -33.42 -48.58 -40.99
C GLY A 12 -34.88 -48.15 -41.04
N ALA A 13 -35.22 -46.87 -40.84
CA ALA A 13 -36.64 -46.46 -40.76
C ALA A 13 -36.90 -45.08 -41.40
N THR A 14 -36.96 -45.03 -42.73
CA THR A 14 -37.82 -44.08 -43.46
C THR A 14 -37.98 -44.53 -44.91
N ILE A 15 -38.86 -45.52 -45.10
CA ILE A 15 -39.47 -45.80 -46.40
C ILE A 15 -40.47 -44.70 -46.73
N MET A 16 -40.28 -44.11 -47.92
CA MET A 16 -41.28 -43.50 -48.81
C MET A 16 -42.57 -42.98 -48.20
N PHE A 17 -42.60 -41.67 -47.93
CA PHE A 17 -43.77 -40.85 -48.22
C PHE A 17 -43.44 -39.94 -49.41
N ILE A 18 -43.68 -40.43 -50.62
CA ILE A 18 -43.77 -39.59 -51.81
C ILE A 18 -45.21 -39.09 -51.87
N GLY A 19 -45.44 -37.89 -51.34
CA GLY A 19 -46.66 -37.10 -51.51
C GLY A 19 -46.29 -35.73 -52.07
N CYS A 20 -46.96 -35.32 -53.14
CA CYS A 20 -46.71 -34.13 -53.96
C CYS A 20 -46.43 -32.82 -53.19
N GLY A 21 -45.29 -32.18 -53.48
CA GLY A 21 -44.98 -30.78 -53.23
C GLY A 21 -43.55 -30.49 -53.72
N SER A 22 -43.39 -29.57 -54.69
CA SER A 22 -42.14 -29.05 -55.31
C SER A 22 -40.88 -29.94 -55.25
N LYS A 23 -40.36 -30.39 -56.41
CA LYS A 23 -39.13 -31.19 -56.50
C LYS A 23 -37.95 -30.51 -55.80
N VAL A 24 -37.66 -30.93 -54.58
CA VAL A 24 -36.44 -30.59 -53.84
C VAL A 24 -35.24 -31.23 -54.55
N SER A 25 -34.18 -30.46 -54.81
CA SER A 25 -33.00 -30.95 -55.53
C SER A 25 -32.23 -32.00 -54.71
N GLU A 26 -31.52 -32.90 -55.40
CA GLU A 26 -30.67 -33.89 -54.72
C GLU A 26 -29.47 -33.22 -54.04
N ALA A 27 -29.00 -32.09 -54.60
CA ALA A 27 -28.00 -31.22 -54.00
C ALA A 27 -28.44 -30.63 -52.66
N TYR A 28 -29.69 -30.11 -52.56
CA TYR A 28 -30.25 -29.67 -51.28
C TYR A 28 -30.17 -30.77 -50.21
N LYS A 29 -30.57 -32.01 -50.56
CA LYS A 29 -30.62 -33.12 -49.59
C LYS A 29 -29.23 -33.48 -49.08
N ASP A 30 -28.23 -33.42 -49.96
CA ASP A 30 -26.84 -33.64 -49.60
C ASP A 30 -26.31 -32.51 -48.69
N TYR A 31 -26.51 -31.25 -49.07
CA TYR A 31 -26.08 -30.09 -48.28
C TYR A 31 -26.72 -30.06 -46.88
N ILE A 32 -28.03 -30.26 -46.76
CA ILE A 32 -28.69 -30.27 -45.44
C ILE A 32 -28.26 -31.48 -44.59
N SER A 33 -27.92 -32.61 -45.21
CA SER A 33 -27.39 -33.77 -44.48
C SER A 33 -25.98 -33.50 -43.96
N GLN A 34 -25.11 -32.94 -44.80
CA GLN A 34 -23.74 -32.55 -44.40
C GLN A 34 -23.76 -31.47 -43.32
N ALA A 35 -24.63 -30.47 -43.43
CA ALA A 35 -24.82 -29.46 -42.38
C ALA A 35 -25.16 -30.09 -41.02
N LYS A 36 -26.11 -31.04 -40.98
CA LYS A 36 -26.50 -31.72 -39.72
C LYS A 36 -25.34 -32.54 -39.14
N VAL A 37 -24.54 -33.17 -39.98
CA VAL A 37 -23.33 -33.90 -39.53
C VAL A 37 -22.33 -32.93 -38.91
N GLU A 38 -22.05 -31.80 -39.56
CA GLU A 38 -21.08 -30.83 -39.03
C GLU A 38 -21.58 -30.12 -37.75
N ILE A 39 -22.89 -29.88 -37.62
CA ILE A 39 -23.49 -29.42 -36.35
C ILE A 39 -23.19 -30.40 -35.22
N VAL A 40 -23.38 -31.70 -35.45
CA VAL A 40 -23.10 -32.74 -34.45
C VAL A 40 -21.60 -32.86 -34.16
N ASN A 41 -20.74 -32.59 -35.15
CA ASN A 41 -19.29 -32.54 -34.98
C ASN A 41 -18.80 -31.26 -34.26
N GLY A 42 -19.65 -30.24 -34.12
CA GLY A 42 -19.28 -28.94 -33.55
C GLY A 42 -18.55 -28.00 -34.51
N ASP A 43 -18.47 -28.32 -35.81
CA ASP A 43 -17.87 -27.45 -36.82
C ASP A 43 -18.95 -26.51 -37.39
N TYR A 44 -19.30 -25.50 -36.58
CA TYR A 44 -20.41 -24.61 -36.88
C TYR A 44 -20.15 -23.69 -38.09
N ASP A 45 -18.89 -23.39 -38.41
CA ASP A 45 -18.56 -22.60 -39.60
C ASP A 45 -18.80 -23.39 -40.88
N LYS A 46 -18.38 -24.67 -40.92
CA LYS A 46 -18.72 -25.54 -42.05
C LYS A 46 -20.21 -25.85 -42.12
N ALA A 47 -20.86 -26.04 -40.97
CA ALA A 47 -22.30 -26.23 -40.93
C ALA A 47 -23.05 -25.05 -41.57
N LEU A 48 -22.69 -23.81 -41.24
CA LEU A 48 -23.29 -22.61 -41.84
C LEU A 48 -23.01 -22.50 -43.35
N GLN A 49 -21.83 -22.90 -43.81
CA GLN A 49 -21.53 -22.96 -45.26
C GLN A 49 -22.48 -23.92 -45.98
N PHE A 50 -22.69 -25.13 -45.44
CA PHE A 50 -23.62 -26.10 -46.03
C PHE A 50 -25.09 -25.67 -45.93
N LEU A 51 -25.49 -25.02 -44.82
CA LEU A 51 -26.83 -24.44 -44.70
C LEU A 51 -27.08 -23.33 -45.72
N THR A 52 -26.06 -22.50 -46.01
CA THR A 52 -26.16 -21.46 -47.05
C THR A 52 -26.37 -22.08 -48.43
N LEU A 53 -25.58 -23.10 -48.79
CA LEU A 53 -25.76 -23.83 -50.05
C LEU A 53 -27.13 -24.52 -50.13
N ALA A 54 -27.62 -25.09 -49.03
CA ALA A 54 -28.96 -25.66 -48.98
C ALA A 54 -30.06 -24.59 -49.15
N LYS A 55 -29.87 -23.39 -48.60
CA LYS A 55 -30.81 -22.27 -48.73
C LYS A 55 -30.92 -21.76 -50.16
N ASP A 56 -29.78 -21.69 -50.87
CA ASP A 56 -29.74 -21.27 -52.28
C ASP A 56 -30.50 -22.24 -53.19
N GLU A 57 -30.45 -23.54 -52.87
CA GLU A 57 -31.16 -24.60 -53.59
C GLU A 57 -32.65 -24.70 -53.26
N ASN A 58 -33.07 -24.28 -52.06
CA ASN A 58 -34.47 -24.30 -51.62
C ASN A 58 -34.82 -23.07 -50.78
N THR A 59 -35.01 -21.93 -51.46
CA THR A 59 -35.36 -20.66 -50.82
C THR A 59 -36.71 -20.74 -50.13
N GLY A 60 -36.74 -20.71 -48.80
CA GLY A 60 -37.96 -20.80 -47.98
C GLY A 60 -38.06 -22.09 -47.14
N ASP A 61 -37.01 -22.92 -47.13
CA ASP A 61 -36.95 -24.08 -46.26
C ASP A 61 -36.78 -23.69 -44.79
N LYS A 62 -37.83 -23.98 -44.02
CA LYS A 62 -37.89 -23.67 -42.60
C LYS A 62 -36.84 -24.40 -41.77
N VAL A 63 -36.40 -25.61 -42.15
CA VAL A 63 -35.38 -26.37 -41.42
C VAL A 63 -34.01 -25.70 -41.54
N VAL A 64 -33.68 -25.14 -42.71
CA VAL A 64 -32.41 -24.44 -42.94
C VAL A 64 -32.31 -23.19 -42.08
N ASP A 65 -33.40 -22.41 -42.05
CA ASP A 65 -33.49 -21.19 -41.23
C ASP A 65 -33.43 -21.52 -39.73
N GLU A 66 -34.21 -22.51 -39.27
CA GLU A 66 -34.24 -22.93 -37.85
C GLU A 66 -32.88 -23.46 -37.35
N LEU A 67 -32.12 -24.18 -38.18
CA LEU A 67 -30.78 -24.66 -37.82
C LEU A 67 -29.76 -23.52 -37.77
N SER A 68 -29.87 -22.54 -38.67
CA SER A 68 -29.02 -21.36 -38.66
C SER A 68 -29.27 -20.51 -37.41
N GLU A 69 -30.54 -20.25 -37.07
CA GLU A 69 -30.93 -19.54 -35.85
C GLU A 69 -30.41 -20.22 -34.58
N GLN A 70 -30.41 -21.55 -34.54
CA GLN A 70 -29.87 -22.33 -33.43
C GLN A 70 -28.35 -22.16 -33.28
N ILE A 71 -27.60 -22.18 -34.39
CA ILE A 71 -26.15 -21.92 -34.38
C ILE A 71 -25.85 -20.50 -33.91
N ASP A 72 -26.60 -19.52 -34.39
CA ASP A 72 -26.42 -18.13 -34.01
C ASP A 72 -26.68 -17.91 -32.51
N MET A 73 -27.76 -18.49 -31.97
CA MET A 73 -28.05 -18.42 -30.53
C MET A 73 -26.95 -19.06 -29.68
N TYR A 74 -26.46 -20.24 -30.09
CA TYR A 74 -25.36 -20.91 -29.38
C TYR A 74 -24.10 -20.04 -29.33
N ARG A 75 -23.69 -19.49 -30.48
CA ARG A 75 -22.49 -18.62 -30.58
C ARG A 75 -22.65 -17.32 -29.80
N LYS A 76 -23.87 -16.76 -29.78
CA LYS A 76 -24.19 -15.57 -28.99
C LYS A 76 -23.96 -15.82 -27.50
N LEU A 77 -24.48 -16.93 -26.97
CA LEU A 77 -24.27 -17.33 -25.56
C LEU A 77 -22.79 -17.59 -25.26
N GLU A 78 -22.08 -18.30 -26.14
CA GLU A 78 -20.66 -18.58 -25.98
C GLU A 78 -19.83 -17.30 -25.84
N LYS A 79 -20.08 -16.29 -26.69
CA LYS A 79 -19.41 -14.99 -26.58
C LYS A 79 -19.61 -14.33 -25.20
N TRP A 80 -20.81 -14.44 -24.63
CA TRP A 80 -21.11 -13.86 -23.33
C TRP A 80 -20.50 -14.63 -22.16
N ILE A 81 -20.36 -15.96 -22.28
CA ILE A 81 -19.65 -16.78 -21.29
C ILE A 81 -18.19 -16.32 -21.19
N TRP A 82 -17.51 -16.20 -22.34
CA TRP A 82 -16.13 -15.69 -22.38
C TRP A 82 -16.00 -14.30 -21.76
N ALA A 83 -16.96 -13.40 -22.02
CA ALA A 83 -16.94 -12.06 -21.44
C ALA A 83 -17.17 -12.07 -19.91
N ALA A 84 -17.94 -13.03 -19.39
CA ALA A 84 -18.16 -13.19 -17.95
C ALA A 84 -16.95 -13.82 -17.24
N GLU A 85 -16.31 -14.81 -17.87
CA GLU A 85 -15.11 -15.48 -17.34
C GLU A 85 -13.89 -14.56 -17.32
N ASP A 86 -13.79 -13.59 -18.23
CA ASP A 86 -12.71 -12.58 -18.25
C ASP A 86 -12.82 -11.55 -17.09
N GLY A 87 -13.90 -11.58 -16.30
CA GLY A 87 -14.05 -10.79 -15.08
C GLY A 87 -14.30 -9.28 -15.30
N ASN A 88 -14.30 -8.80 -16.54
CA ASN A 88 -14.52 -7.39 -16.90
C ASN A 88 -16.01 -7.05 -17.12
N LEU A 89 -16.88 -7.48 -16.21
CA LEU A 89 -18.31 -7.17 -16.30
C LEU A 89 -18.65 -5.83 -15.65
N THR A 90 -19.23 -4.92 -16.43
CA THR A 90 -19.83 -3.69 -15.93
C THR A 90 -21.29 -3.93 -15.54
N LYS A 91 -21.91 -2.96 -14.85
CA LYS A 91 -23.35 -2.99 -14.56
C LYS A 91 -24.21 -3.11 -15.83
N ASP A 92 -23.79 -2.46 -16.91
CA ASP A 92 -24.47 -2.53 -18.21
C ASP A 92 -24.25 -3.89 -18.89
N SER A 93 -23.09 -4.51 -18.66
CA SER A 93 -22.80 -5.89 -19.12
C SER A 93 -23.74 -6.90 -18.46
N TYR A 94 -23.97 -6.81 -17.14
CA TYR A 94 -24.91 -7.71 -16.44
C TYR A 94 -26.33 -7.60 -16.99
N LYS A 95 -26.83 -6.38 -17.21
CA LYS A 95 -28.16 -6.17 -17.79
C LYS A 95 -28.25 -6.75 -19.20
N SER A 96 -27.21 -6.55 -20.02
CA SER A 96 -27.15 -7.13 -21.36
C SER A 96 -27.19 -8.66 -21.32
N ILE A 97 -26.46 -9.29 -20.39
CA ILE A 97 -26.47 -10.75 -20.22
C ILE A 97 -27.84 -11.26 -19.76
N GLU A 98 -28.51 -10.57 -18.83
CA GLU A 98 -29.87 -10.92 -18.39
C GLU A 98 -30.87 -10.90 -19.56
N GLU A 99 -30.80 -9.87 -20.43
CA GLU A 99 -31.62 -9.79 -21.64
C GLU A 99 -31.31 -10.95 -22.61
N GLN A 100 -30.04 -11.35 -22.74
CA GLN A 100 -29.64 -12.50 -23.57
C GLN A 100 -30.13 -13.84 -23.01
N LEU A 101 -30.02 -14.05 -21.70
CA LEU A 101 -30.54 -15.23 -21.03
C LEU A 101 -32.06 -15.32 -21.20
N GLU A 102 -32.79 -14.20 -21.12
CA GLU A 102 -34.23 -14.17 -21.36
C GLU A 102 -34.57 -14.52 -22.82
N GLU A 103 -33.84 -13.96 -23.78
CA GLU A 103 -33.98 -14.25 -25.21
C GLU A 103 -33.74 -15.74 -25.49
N ALA A 104 -32.65 -16.31 -24.99
CA ALA A 104 -32.31 -17.72 -25.16
C ALA A 104 -33.33 -18.65 -24.49
N ASN A 105 -33.82 -18.31 -23.30
CA ASN A 105 -34.87 -19.07 -22.61
C ASN A 105 -36.22 -19.04 -23.36
N LYS A 106 -36.55 -17.94 -24.05
CA LYS A 106 -37.71 -17.88 -24.95
C LYS A 106 -37.45 -18.70 -26.22
N PHE A 107 -36.23 -18.67 -26.74
CA PHE A 107 -35.82 -19.38 -27.95
C PHE A 107 -35.98 -20.90 -27.80
N ILE A 108 -35.48 -21.50 -26.73
CA ILE A 108 -35.56 -22.96 -26.49
C ILE A 108 -36.99 -23.49 -26.27
N LYS A 109 -37.96 -22.60 -26.03
CA LYS A 109 -39.39 -22.95 -25.86
C LYS A 109 -40.17 -22.93 -27.18
N ARG A 110 -39.57 -22.43 -28.27
CA ARG A 110 -40.18 -22.45 -29.61
C ARG A 110 -40.28 -23.89 -30.12
N LYS A 111 -41.25 -24.13 -31.00
CA LYS A 111 -41.42 -25.44 -31.66
C LYS A 111 -40.68 -25.43 -33.00
N PHE A 112 -39.57 -26.16 -33.07
CA PHE A 112 -38.79 -26.34 -34.29
C PHE A 112 -39.08 -27.69 -34.95
N GLU A 113 -38.91 -27.75 -36.27
CA GLU A 113 -38.92 -28.98 -37.06
C GLU A 113 -37.61 -29.77 -36.90
N SER A 114 -36.51 -29.08 -36.58
CA SER A 114 -35.23 -29.69 -36.22
C SER A 114 -34.67 -29.09 -34.93
N ASN A 115 -34.34 -29.93 -33.94
CA ASN A 115 -33.90 -29.51 -32.59
C ASN A 115 -32.45 -29.93 -32.27
N LEU A 116 -31.57 -29.98 -33.29
CA LEU A 116 -30.23 -30.57 -33.12
C LEU A 116 -29.34 -29.87 -32.10
N MET A 117 -29.59 -28.59 -31.82
CA MET A 117 -28.75 -27.76 -30.96
C MET A 117 -29.45 -27.31 -29.68
N ILE A 118 -30.76 -27.57 -29.54
CA ILE A 118 -31.54 -27.05 -28.41
C ILE A 118 -30.98 -27.50 -27.06
N GLU A 119 -30.50 -28.74 -26.95
CA GLU A 119 -29.89 -29.22 -25.72
C GLU A 119 -28.53 -28.55 -25.44
N ASN A 120 -27.71 -28.36 -26.47
CA ASN A 120 -26.44 -27.63 -26.34
C ASN A 120 -26.66 -26.16 -25.93
N ILE A 121 -27.73 -25.52 -26.43
CA ILE A 121 -28.13 -24.16 -26.04
C ILE A 121 -28.57 -24.11 -24.58
N LYS A 122 -29.33 -25.11 -24.09
CA LYS A 122 -29.69 -25.18 -22.65
C LYS A 122 -28.46 -25.26 -21.75
N ILE A 123 -27.50 -26.10 -22.11
CA ILE A 123 -26.22 -26.20 -21.38
C ILE A 123 -25.52 -24.84 -21.37
N LYS A 124 -25.46 -24.14 -22.51
CA LYS A 124 -24.87 -22.80 -22.56
C LYS A 124 -25.61 -21.74 -21.75
N ILE A 125 -26.94 -21.84 -21.61
CA ILE A 125 -27.71 -20.97 -20.72
C ILE A 125 -27.29 -21.21 -19.26
N GLU A 126 -27.15 -22.48 -18.84
CA GLU A 126 -26.70 -22.85 -17.50
C GLU A 126 -25.25 -22.41 -17.23
N ASP A 127 -24.35 -22.61 -18.21
CA ASP A 127 -22.95 -22.17 -18.14
C ASP A 127 -22.87 -20.65 -17.96
N LEU A 128 -23.61 -19.88 -18.77
CA LEU A 128 -23.63 -18.41 -18.70
C LEU A 128 -24.21 -17.92 -17.38
N SER A 129 -25.30 -18.53 -16.91
CA SER A 129 -25.87 -18.20 -15.60
C SER A 129 -24.85 -18.41 -14.48
N SER A 130 -24.17 -19.57 -14.50
CA SER A 130 -23.15 -19.90 -13.50
C SER A 130 -21.95 -18.96 -13.55
N ALA A 131 -21.48 -18.61 -14.75
CA ALA A 131 -20.37 -17.67 -14.93
C ALA A 131 -20.71 -16.27 -14.39
N VAL A 132 -21.94 -15.80 -14.60
CA VAL A 132 -22.42 -14.52 -14.07
C VAL A 132 -22.50 -14.52 -12.54
N ASP A 133 -23.03 -15.59 -11.95
CA ASP A 133 -23.14 -15.70 -10.49
C ASP A 133 -21.76 -15.68 -9.83
N ASN A 134 -20.80 -16.43 -10.39
CA ASN A 134 -19.41 -16.42 -9.94
C ASN A 134 -18.77 -15.03 -10.07
N ALA A 135 -18.97 -14.33 -11.19
CA ALA A 135 -18.43 -12.99 -11.40
C ALA A 135 -19.01 -11.97 -10.39
N LYS A 136 -20.30 -12.07 -10.07
CA LYS A 136 -20.94 -11.24 -9.03
C LYS A 136 -20.35 -11.50 -7.65
N GLU A 137 -20.12 -12.77 -7.29
CA GLU A 137 -19.52 -13.13 -6.01
C GLU A 137 -18.08 -12.60 -5.89
N MET A 138 -17.26 -12.78 -6.93
CA MET A 138 -15.88 -12.26 -6.95
C MET A 138 -15.85 -10.73 -6.84
N GLN A 139 -16.75 -10.03 -7.53
CA GLN A 139 -16.84 -8.57 -7.46
C GLN A 139 -17.25 -8.11 -6.05
N GLN A 140 -18.17 -8.83 -5.40
CA GLN A 140 -18.57 -8.51 -4.04
C GLN A 140 -17.43 -8.75 -3.04
N GLN A 141 -16.70 -9.87 -3.17
CA GLN A 141 -15.52 -10.15 -2.34
C GLN A 141 -14.43 -9.09 -2.51
N ALA A 142 -14.16 -8.65 -3.75
CA ALA A 142 -13.20 -7.57 -4.02
C ALA A 142 -13.62 -6.25 -3.36
N LEU A 143 -14.92 -5.91 -3.41
CA LEU A 143 -15.45 -4.70 -2.77
C LEU A 143 -15.38 -4.78 -1.23
N GLU A 144 -15.66 -5.94 -0.65
CA GLU A 144 -15.55 -6.16 0.80
C GLU A 144 -14.10 -6.08 1.27
N GLU A 145 -13.16 -6.66 0.51
CA GLU A 145 -11.72 -6.57 0.77
C GLU A 145 -11.21 -5.13 0.65
N GLU A 146 -11.63 -4.38 -0.39
CA GLU A 146 -11.27 -2.97 -0.56
C GLU A 146 -11.74 -2.13 0.63
N LYS A 147 -12.98 -2.32 1.08
CA LYS A 147 -13.51 -1.64 2.27
C LYS A 147 -12.71 -1.98 3.52
N ARG A 148 -12.35 -3.25 3.72
CA ARG A 148 -11.54 -3.67 4.88
C ARG A 148 -10.17 -2.99 4.86
N MET A 149 -9.48 -2.99 3.72
CA MET A 149 -8.19 -2.32 3.58
C MET A 149 -8.30 -0.81 3.84
N GLN A 150 -9.37 -0.15 3.38
CA GLN A 150 -9.61 1.27 3.66
C GLN A 150 -9.85 1.54 5.16
N GLU A 151 -10.59 0.67 5.85
CA GLU A 151 -10.82 0.78 7.30
C GLU A 151 -9.53 0.58 8.10
N GLU A 152 -8.73 -0.44 7.75
CA GLU A 152 -7.43 -0.71 8.38
C GLU A 152 -6.43 0.45 8.16
N ALA A 153 -6.42 1.03 6.97
CA ALA A 153 -5.60 2.21 6.65
C ALA A 153 -6.02 3.41 7.51
N LEU A 154 -7.33 3.68 7.62
CA LEU A 154 -7.86 4.78 8.44
C LEU A 154 -7.56 4.59 9.93
N GLU A 155 -7.63 3.36 10.44
CA GLU A 155 -7.27 3.06 11.83
C GLU A 155 -5.78 3.28 12.08
N THR A 156 -4.93 2.87 11.14
CA THR A 156 -3.48 3.07 11.22
C THR A 156 -3.12 4.56 11.19
N GLU A 157 -3.77 5.35 10.33
CA GLU A 157 -3.58 6.80 10.27
C GLU A 157 -3.92 7.49 11.60
N LYS A 158 -5.03 7.09 12.25
CA LYS A 158 -5.39 7.60 13.58
C LYS A 158 -4.34 7.27 14.65
N LYS A 159 -3.74 6.07 14.59
CA LYS A 159 -2.67 5.68 15.51
C LYS A 159 -1.41 6.52 15.29
N ILE A 160 -1.01 6.71 14.03
CA ILE A 160 0.13 7.57 13.67
C ILE A 160 -0.09 9.00 14.18
N GLN A 161 -1.24 9.62 13.87
CA GLN A 161 -1.55 10.99 14.30
C GLN A 161 -1.46 11.14 15.83
N LYS A 162 -2.00 10.16 16.56
CA LYS A 162 -1.93 10.16 18.03
C LYS A 162 -0.49 10.05 18.54
N GLU A 163 0.32 9.14 18.00
CA GLU A 163 1.72 8.99 18.42
C GLU A 163 2.56 10.22 18.06
N MET A 164 2.26 10.89 16.95
CA MET A 164 2.91 12.16 16.61
C MET A 164 2.56 13.29 17.57
N GLU A 165 1.30 13.41 17.97
CA GLU A 165 0.88 14.36 19.00
C GLU A 165 1.57 14.08 20.34
N VAL A 166 1.62 12.82 20.76
CA VAL A 166 2.33 12.40 21.98
C VAL A 166 3.81 12.74 21.91
N SER A 167 4.50 12.34 20.83
CA SER A 167 5.92 12.65 20.62
C SER A 167 6.19 14.15 20.61
N SER A 168 5.32 14.93 19.96
CA SER A 168 5.42 16.40 19.90
C SER A 168 5.31 17.02 21.29
N ASN A 169 4.27 16.66 22.05
CA ASN A 169 4.07 17.16 23.41
C ASN A 169 5.25 16.82 24.33
N ILE A 170 5.73 15.57 24.32
CA ILE A 170 6.89 15.16 25.11
C ILE A 170 8.13 15.96 24.72
N SER A 171 8.36 16.17 23.42
CA SER A 171 9.52 16.92 22.95
C SER A 171 9.49 18.39 23.40
N LEU A 172 8.34 19.06 23.31
CA LEU A 172 8.16 20.44 23.78
C LEU A 172 8.41 20.56 25.28
N GLU A 173 7.91 19.61 26.06
CA GLU A 173 8.19 19.54 27.48
C GLU A 173 9.69 19.32 27.77
N MET A 174 10.36 18.47 26.99
CA MET A 174 11.80 18.26 27.12
C MET A 174 12.60 19.53 26.79
N TYR A 175 12.20 20.29 25.76
CA TYR A 175 12.80 21.60 25.46
C TYR A 175 12.66 22.55 26.65
N ASP A 176 11.46 22.68 27.23
CA ASP A 176 11.22 23.52 28.40
C ASP A 176 12.02 23.04 29.63
N ASP A 177 12.08 21.72 29.87
CA ASP A 177 12.87 21.14 30.96
C ASP A 177 14.36 21.49 30.82
N LEU A 178 14.92 21.35 29.61
CA LEU A 178 16.32 21.68 29.34
C LEU A 178 16.63 23.17 29.54
N ASP A 179 15.78 24.06 29.02
CA ASP A 179 15.95 25.52 29.16
C ASP A 179 15.78 26.02 30.61
N ASN A 180 15.08 25.24 31.45
CA ASN A 180 14.89 25.51 32.88
C ASN A 180 15.87 24.73 33.78
N LYS A 181 16.92 24.11 33.22
CA LYS A 181 17.94 23.33 33.95
C LYS A 181 17.38 22.08 34.68
N ARG A 182 16.20 21.59 34.29
CA ARG A 182 15.54 20.37 34.78
C ARG A 182 16.03 19.13 34.01
N PHE A 183 17.34 18.88 34.12
CA PHE A 183 18.03 17.89 33.26
C PHE A 183 17.65 16.43 33.58
N GLU A 184 17.28 16.12 34.83
CA GLU A 184 16.84 14.79 35.22
C GLU A 184 15.44 14.49 34.65
N GLU A 185 14.55 15.48 34.64
CA GLU A 185 13.22 15.40 34.06
C GLU A 185 13.30 15.18 32.54
N ALA A 186 14.12 15.99 31.85
CA ALA A 186 14.39 15.80 30.42
C ALA A 186 15.02 14.42 30.12
N TYR A 187 15.92 13.93 30.99
CA TYR A 187 16.48 12.59 30.89
C TYR A 187 15.42 11.50 31.00
N ASN A 188 14.53 11.60 31.99
CA ASN A 188 13.48 10.60 32.20
C ASN A 188 12.47 10.60 31.03
N LYS A 189 12.04 11.77 30.55
CA LYS A 189 11.15 11.90 29.37
C LYS A 189 11.76 11.38 28.09
N SER A 190 13.09 11.37 27.97
CA SER A 190 13.76 10.82 26.78
C SER A 190 13.43 9.34 26.53
N PHE A 191 13.08 8.56 27.57
CA PHE A 191 12.65 7.16 27.41
C PHE A 191 11.21 7.06 26.90
N GLU A 192 10.34 7.96 27.34
CA GLU A 192 8.95 8.06 26.85
C GLU A 192 8.94 8.48 25.38
N LEU A 193 9.72 9.50 25.02
CA LEU A 193 9.88 9.93 23.63
C LEU A 193 10.44 8.81 22.75
N GLU A 194 11.49 8.10 23.20
CA GLU A 194 12.05 6.97 22.43
C GLU A 194 11.00 5.86 22.18
N THR A 195 10.12 5.63 23.15
CA THR A 195 9.06 4.61 23.02
C THR A 195 8.03 5.02 21.97
N SER A 196 7.58 6.27 21.99
CA SER A 196 6.62 6.79 21.01
C SER A 196 7.23 6.84 19.59
N LEU A 197 8.48 7.27 19.44
CA LEU A 197 9.17 7.27 18.14
C LEU A 197 9.35 5.86 17.57
N LYS A 198 9.69 4.87 18.40
CA LYS A 198 9.75 3.45 17.94
C LYS A 198 8.39 2.91 17.52
N ALA A 199 7.30 3.39 18.13
CA ALA A 199 5.95 3.03 17.68
C ALA A 199 5.67 3.62 16.29
N LEU A 200 6.05 4.88 16.04
CA LEU A 200 5.95 5.50 14.72
C LEU A 200 6.77 4.74 13.66
N ASP A 201 8.01 4.38 13.96
CA ASP A 201 8.88 3.61 13.05
C ASP A 201 8.29 2.22 12.72
N SER A 202 7.41 1.67 13.57
CA SER A 202 6.71 0.41 13.26
C SER A 202 5.63 0.56 12.18
N TYR A 203 5.16 1.78 11.92
CA TYR A 203 4.15 2.09 10.91
C TYR A 203 4.72 2.50 9.55
N GLY A 204 6.04 2.72 9.44
CA GLY A 204 6.69 3.13 8.21
C GLY A 204 8.06 3.77 8.42
N ASP A 205 8.59 4.39 7.37
CA ASP A 205 9.90 5.05 7.40
C ASP A 205 9.80 6.45 8.05
N TYR A 206 9.68 6.47 9.37
CA TYR A 206 9.59 7.69 10.18
C TYR A 206 10.91 8.08 10.84
N TYR A 207 11.93 7.22 10.77
CA TYR A 207 13.20 7.42 11.47
C TYR A 207 13.92 8.69 11.00
N GLU A 208 14.13 8.83 9.68
CA GLU A 208 14.83 9.99 9.11
C GLU A 208 14.04 11.28 9.34
N ARG A 209 12.71 11.21 9.25
CA ARG A 209 11.82 12.35 9.47
C ARG A 209 11.86 12.83 10.92
N ASN A 210 11.97 11.91 11.88
CA ASN A 210 12.03 12.19 13.31
C ASN A 210 13.46 12.26 13.87
N ARG A 211 14.48 12.29 13.00
CA ARG A 211 15.87 12.35 13.42
C ARG A 211 16.17 13.49 14.43
N PRO A 212 15.63 14.72 14.28
CA PRO A 212 15.83 15.77 15.28
C PRO A 212 15.36 15.38 16.70
N LEU A 213 14.26 14.62 16.81
CA LEU A 213 13.75 14.13 18.09
C LEU A 213 14.62 13.02 18.68
N TYR A 214 15.18 12.15 17.83
CA TYR A 214 16.19 11.18 18.24
C TYR A 214 17.49 11.84 18.73
N SER A 215 17.91 12.94 18.09
CA SER A 215 19.04 13.75 18.55
C SER A 215 18.73 14.40 19.91
N LEU A 216 17.50 14.91 20.12
CA LEU A 216 17.05 15.43 21.42
C LEU A 216 17.13 14.36 22.53
N ILE A 217 16.68 13.12 22.27
CA ILE A 217 16.83 12.00 23.22
C ILE A 217 18.30 11.78 23.59
N SER A 218 19.17 11.68 22.58
CA SER A 218 20.60 11.45 22.78
C SER A 218 21.24 12.57 23.58
N SER A 219 20.88 13.82 23.26
CA SER A 219 21.38 15.03 23.91
C SER A 219 20.98 15.11 25.38
N SER A 220 19.70 14.93 25.71
CA SER A 220 19.24 14.94 27.11
C SER A 220 19.96 13.89 27.96
N ARG A 221 20.18 12.69 27.41
CA ARG A 221 20.89 11.61 28.11
C ARG A 221 22.36 11.89 28.34
N LYS A 222 23.06 12.42 27.34
CA LYS A 222 24.48 12.76 27.47
C LYS A 222 24.70 13.91 28.45
N VAL A 223 23.82 14.92 28.44
CA VAL A 223 23.84 16.02 29.41
C VAL A 223 23.73 15.50 30.82
N TYR A 224 22.66 14.76 31.15
CA TYR A 224 22.43 14.25 32.50
C TYR A 224 23.59 13.38 33.00
N ASN A 225 24.10 12.46 32.16
CA ASN A 225 25.24 11.63 32.51
C ASN A 225 26.54 12.45 32.70
N GLY A 226 26.74 13.50 31.90
CA GLY A 226 27.88 14.41 32.02
C GLY A 226 27.84 15.23 33.32
N ILE A 227 26.65 15.68 33.74
CA ILE A 227 26.45 16.37 35.04
C ILE A 227 26.76 15.42 36.18
N ASN A 228 26.21 14.20 36.17
CA ASN A 228 26.44 13.23 37.24
C ASN A 228 27.91 12.87 37.38
N LYS A 229 28.61 12.69 36.25
CA LYS A 229 30.05 12.46 36.26
C LYS A 229 30.81 13.65 36.85
N LEU A 230 30.45 14.88 36.44
CA LEU A 230 31.07 16.09 36.98
C LEU A 230 30.85 16.17 38.50
N ASN A 231 29.63 15.97 38.99
CA ASN A 231 29.32 15.99 40.42
C ASN A 231 30.16 14.98 41.22
N SER A 232 30.38 13.77 40.68
CA SER A 232 31.28 12.79 41.29
C SER A 232 32.74 13.27 41.38
N GLU A 233 33.21 14.07 40.42
CA GLU A 233 34.56 14.67 40.44
C GLU A 233 34.64 15.90 41.39
N LYS A 234 33.51 16.57 41.64
CA LYS A 234 33.41 17.64 42.66
C LYS A 234 33.52 17.06 44.06
N GLU A 235 32.81 15.96 44.32
CA GLU A 235 32.81 15.27 45.62
C GLU A 235 34.17 14.64 45.97
N SER A 236 35.01 14.34 44.97
CA SER A 236 36.35 13.80 45.19
C SER A 236 37.42 14.86 45.54
N ASP A 237 37.03 16.14 45.66
CA ASP A 237 37.88 17.32 45.95
C ASP A 237 39.16 17.36 45.09
N SER A 238 39.00 17.04 43.81
CA SER A 238 40.13 16.94 42.89
C SER A 238 40.75 18.34 42.67
N LYS A 239 42.08 18.43 42.78
CA LYS A 239 42.85 19.65 42.44
C LYS A 239 42.45 20.19 41.05
N PHE A 240 42.17 19.29 40.13
CA PHE A 240 41.68 19.59 38.79
C PHE A 240 40.41 20.46 38.78
N TYR A 241 39.41 20.12 39.59
CA TYR A 241 38.15 20.88 39.63
C TYR A 241 38.35 22.30 40.19
N ASN A 242 39.20 22.46 41.20
CA ASN A 242 39.53 23.77 41.76
C ASN A 242 40.29 24.66 40.76
N ASP A 243 41.24 24.09 40.00
CA ASP A 243 41.95 24.80 38.94
C ASP A 243 40.98 25.23 37.82
N LEU A 244 40.01 24.37 37.49
CA LEU A 244 39.01 24.64 36.47
C LEU A 244 38.05 25.77 36.85
N LEU A 245 37.57 25.81 38.10
CA LEU A 245 36.72 26.90 38.59
C LEU A 245 37.43 28.27 38.52
N ASN A 246 38.72 28.31 38.86
CA ASN A 246 39.50 29.54 38.81
C ASN A 246 39.66 30.08 37.38
N GLU A 247 39.71 29.21 36.38
CA GLU A 247 39.77 29.60 34.96
C GLU A 247 38.42 30.04 34.40
N LEU A 248 37.29 29.54 34.93
CA LEU A 248 35.95 29.93 34.48
C LEU A 248 35.48 31.28 35.02
N ASN A 249 35.92 31.67 36.22
CA ASN A 249 35.56 32.95 36.84
C ASN A 249 35.83 34.17 35.92
N PRO A 250 37.03 34.35 35.33
CA PRO A 250 37.29 35.46 34.43
C PRO A 250 36.48 35.36 33.12
N ILE A 251 36.21 34.16 32.61
CA ILE A 251 35.37 33.96 31.42
C ILE A 251 33.93 34.42 31.70
N ALA A 252 33.39 34.07 32.87
CA ALA A 252 32.08 34.52 33.31
C ALA A 252 31.99 36.05 33.43
N GLU A 253 33.05 36.68 33.94
CA GLU A 253 33.18 38.15 34.03
C GLU A 253 33.28 38.81 32.64
N GLU A 254 34.05 38.24 31.71
CA GLU A 254 34.21 38.72 30.34
C GLU A 254 32.92 38.65 29.51
N GLN A 255 32.06 37.66 29.77
CA GLN A 255 30.78 37.54 29.06
C GLN A 255 29.72 38.56 29.48
N GLY A 256 30.03 39.48 30.40
CA GLY A 256 29.24 40.71 30.62
C GLY A 256 27.76 40.42 30.82
N ALA A 257 27.43 39.76 31.94
CA ALA A 257 26.09 39.34 32.38
C ALA A 257 25.52 38.03 31.77
N GLY A 258 26.37 37.20 31.17
CA GLY A 258 26.04 35.80 30.92
C GLY A 258 26.08 34.96 32.21
N GLU A 259 25.00 34.24 32.52
CA GLU A 259 24.96 33.29 33.64
C GLU A 259 25.55 31.95 33.20
N LEU A 260 26.42 31.34 34.03
CA LEU A 260 26.81 29.95 33.83
C LEU A 260 25.56 29.06 33.90
N PHE A 261 25.21 28.49 32.76
CA PHE A 261 23.98 27.74 32.59
C PHE A 261 24.17 26.28 32.99
N VAL A 262 25.21 25.64 32.44
CA VAL A 262 25.55 24.24 32.75
C VAL A 262 27.05 23.97 32.57
N GLU A 263 27.57 23.09 33.42
CA GLU A 263 28.91 22.52 33.33
C GLU A 263 28.79 21.01 33.06
N LEU A 264 29.55 20.49 32.09
CA LEU A 264 29.44 19.10 31.65
C LEU A 264 30.80 18.45 31.44
N LEU A 265 30.95 17.22 31.92
CA LEU A 265 32.13 16.39 31.65
C LEU A 265 31.76 15.21 30.74
N THR A 266 32.12 15.28 29.45
CA THR A 266 31.82 14.23 28.46
C THR A 266 33.08 13.40 28.15
N VAL A 267 32.91 12.12 27.82
CA VAL A 267 34.03 11.21 27.51
C VAL A 267 34.41 11.37 26.04
N SER A 268 35.70 11.52 25.74
CA SER A 268 36.21 11.42 24.38
C SER A 268 36.53 9.97 24.02
N GLU A 269 36.41 9.62 22.74
CA GLU A 269 36.76 8.28 22.21
C GLU A 269 38.24 7.88 22.43
N ASN A 270 39.11 8.82 22.80
CA ASN A 270 40.56 8.66 22.87
C ASN A 270 41.15 8.72 24.30
N ASN A 271 40.46 8.17 25.30
CA ASN A 271 40.88 8.15 26.72
C ASN A 271 41.11 9.53 27.36
N GLY A 272 40.45 10.56 26.84
CA GLY A 272 40.36 11.90 27.45
C GLY A 272 38.92 12.26 27.78
N TYR A 273 38.72 13.44 28.35
CA TYR A 273 37.38 14.01 28.55
C TYR A 273 37.33 15.44 27.99
N HIS A 274 36.12 15.86 27.61
CA HIS A 274 35.83 17.24 27.30
C HIS A 274 35.09 17.84 28.47
N TYR A 275 35.55 18.99 28.91
CA TYR A 275 34.82 19.82 29.82
C TYR A 275 34.14 20.93 29.02
N HIS A 276 32.84 21.13 29.25
CA HIS A 276 32.05 22.16 28.59
C HIS A 276 31.44 23.08 29.65
N ALA A 277 31.65 24.37 29.50
CA ALA A 277 30.92 25.41 30.22
C ALA A 277 30.03 26.16 29.22
N ILE A 278 28.73 26.15 29.46
CA ILE A 278 27.74 26.84 28.63
C ILE A 278 27.21 28.01 29.42
N PHE A 279 27.21 29.19 28.82
CA PHE A 279 26.68 30.41 29.40
C PHE A 279 25.43 30.84 28.63
N LYS A 280 24.41 31.30 29.36
CA LYS A 280 23.22 31.94 28.79
C LYS A 280 23.39 33.45 28.92
N LYS A 281 23.47 34.14 27.78
CA LYS A 281 23.61 35.60 27.69
C LYS A 281 22.29 36.30 28.01
N GLU A 282 22.34 37.58 28.35
CA GLU A 282 21.14 38.40 28.63
C GLU A 282 20.15 38.45 27.46
N ASN A 283 20.64 38.33 26.22
CA ASN A 283 19.81 38.28 25.01
C ASN A 283 19.08 36.93 24.83
N GLY A 284 19.29 35.96 25.72
CA GLY A 284 18.69 34.62 25.67
C GLY A 284 19.53 33.58 24.94
N ASN A 285 20.55 33.99 24.19
CA ASN A 285 21.40 33.07 23.44
C ASN A 285 22.40 32.34 24.34
N TYR A 286 22.88 31.21 23.84
CA TYR A 286 23.84 30.33 24.50
C TYR A 286 25.20 30.42 23.83
N ILE A 287 26.26 30.46 24.64
CA ILE A 287 27.65 30.35 24.17
C ILE A 287 28.36 29.23 24.92
N LYS A 288 29.14 28.43 24.19
CA LYS A 288 29.91 27.32 24.77
C LYS A 288 31.39 27.64 24.79
N TYR A 289 31.99 27.33 25.93
CA TYR A 289 33.42 27.17 26.11
C TYR A 289 33.71 25.69 26.31
N TYR A 290 34.72 25.17 25.64
CA TYR A 290 35.12 23.78 25.81
C TYR A 290 36.62 23.65 26.00
N ARG A 291 37.01 22.65 26.78
CA ARG A 291 38.39 22.27 27.04
C ARG A 291 38.51 20.78 26.79
N GLN A 292 39.48 20.39 25.98
CA GLN A 292 39.83 18.98 25.81
C GLN A 292 40.99 18.64 26.74
N VAL A 293 40.79 17.64 27.60
CA VAL A 293 41.84 17.09 28.46
C VAL A 293 42.17 15.68 27.97
N LYS A 294 43.39 15.49 27.48
CA LYS A 294 43.85 14.20 26.94
C LYS A 294 45.18 13.81 27.57
N GLY A 295 45.17 12.77 28.40
CA GLY A 295 46.36 12.34 29.14
C GLY A 295 46.83 13.42 30.12
N GLY A 296 47.93 14.10 29.80
CA GLY A 296 48.46 15.26 30.54
C GLY A 296 48.64 16.52 29.68
N PHE A 297 48.09 16.53 28.47
CA PHE A 297 48.05 17.72 27.61
C PHE A 297 46.73 18.45 27.82
N ASP A 298 46.87 19.75 28.05
CA ASP A 298 45.80 20.65 28.38
C ASP A 298 45.86 21.87 27.48
N PHE A 299 44.80 22.08 26.70
CA PHE A 299 44.75 23.13 25.70
C PHE A 299 43.99 24.37 26.18
N GLY A 300 43.56 24.39 27.46
CA GLY A 300 42.74 25.47 28.00
C GLY A 300 41.36 25.55 27.35
N PHE A 301 40.59 26.56 27.73
CA PHE A 301 39.26 26.81 27.14
C PHE A 301 39.37 27.46 25.77
N SER A 302 38.68 26.88 24.80
CA SER A 302 38.38 27.48 23.51
C SER A 302 36.90 27.83 23.44
N ASN A 303 36.55 28.97 22.85
CA ASN A 303 35.16 29.34 22.60
C ASN A 303 34.63 28.69 21.31
N SER A 304 33.31 28.59 21.21
CA SER A 304 32.61 28.31 19.96
C SER A 304 31.60 29.40 19.64
N ASP A 305 30.87 29.22 18.54
CA ASP A 305 29.80 30.11 18.10
C ASP A 305 28.66 30.23 19.14
N GLU A 306 27.85 31.29 18.97
CA GLU A 306 26.66 31.59 19.76
C GLU A 306 25.42 30.98 19.10
N PHE A 307 24.52 30.41 19.92
CA PHE A 307 23.33 29.67 19.48
C PHE A 307 22.07 30.24 20.12
N SER A 308 20.98 30.33 19.36
CA SER A 308 19.69 30.79 19.88
C SER A 308 18.97 29.76 20.73
N ALA A 309 19.25 28.47 20.54
CA ALA A 309 18.65 27.37 21.30
C ALA A 309 19.72 26.47 21.93
N LEU A 310 19.47 26.05 23.17
CA LEU A 310 20.37 25.18 23.92
C LEU A 310 20.54 23.82 23.26
N VAL A 311 19.45 23.27 22.72
CA VAL A 311 19.45 21.93 22.11
C VAL A 311 20.32 21.86 20.85
N ASP A 312 20.34 22.91 20.03
CA ASP A 312 21.21 22.96 18.84
C ASP A 312 22.69 22.90 19.24
N LEU A 313 23.05 23.66 20.28
CA LEU A 313 24.38 23.64 20.85
C LEU A 313 24.74 22.26 21.43
N LEU A 314 23.80 21.59 22.10
CA LEU A 314 23.99 20.24 22.64
C LEU A 314 24.14 19.18 21.53
N ASN A 315 23.37 19.29 20.44
CA ASN A 315 23.47 18.42 19.28
C ASN A 315 24.85 18.54 18.60
N LEU A 316 25.34 19.78 18.45
CA LEU A 316 26.71 20.04 17.98
C LEU A 316 27.77 19.41 18.89
N MET A 317 27.63 19.55 20.22
CA MET A 317 28.54 18.93 21.18
C MET A 317 28.59 17.41 21.07
N ASN A 318 27.51 16.80 20.62
CA ASN A 318 27.36 15.35 20.53
C ASN A 318 27.86 14.75 19.22
N GLY A 319 28.46 15.56 18.34
CA GLY A 319 29.04 15.11 17.08
C GLY A 319 28.00 14.87 15.99
N ASP A 320 26.77 15.37 16.15
CA ASP A 320 25.77 15.32 15.10
C ASP A 320 26.12 16.38 14.04
N SER A 321 27.01 16.00 13.11
CA SER A 321 27.56 16.87 12.05
C SER A 321 26.53 17.38 11.04
N THR A 322 25.25 17.07 11.22
CA THR A 322 24.15 17.57 10.40
C THR A 322 23.56 18.89 10.86
N VAL A 323 24.23 19.63 11.74
CA VAL A 323 24.09 21.09 11.81
C VAL A 323 24.73 21.73 10.56
N ASN A 324 24.34 21.26 9.37
CA ASN A 324 24.41 22.05 8.15
C ASN A 324 23.12 22.84 8.10
N ASN A 325 23.21 24.11 7.75
CA ASN A 325 22.14 25.11 7.65
C ASN A 325 20.99 24.78 6.67
N GLU A 326 20.72 23.51 6.36
CA GLU A 326 19.45 23.11 5.75
C GLU A 326 18.51 22.74 6.89
N GLU A 327 17.62 23.69 7.19
CA GLU A 327 16.44 23.61 8.03
C GLU A 327 15.76 22.24 7.96
N ALA A 328 16.22 21.27 8.75
CA ALA A 328 15.35 20.24 9.28
C ALA A 328 14.53 20.89 10.41
N GLU A 329 13.71 21.88 10.04
CA GLU A 329 12.73 22.46 10.93
C GLU A 329 11.76 21.34 11.29
N TRP A 330 11.90 20.87 12.53
CA TRP A 330 10.87 20.05 13.12
C TRP A 330 9.63 20.93 13.27
N ASP A 331 8.60 20.66 12.45
CA ASP A 331 7.33 21.36 12.48
C ASP A 331 6.38 20.67 13.48
N PRO A 332 6.05 21.31 14.62
CA PRO A 332 5.11 20.77 15.60
C PRO A 332 3.67 20.65 15.08
N THR A 333 3.35 21.20 13.90
CA THR A 333 1.99 21.25 13.32
C THR A 333 1.70 20.18 12.26
N TRP A 334 2.57 19.17 12.15
CA TRP A 334 2.51 18.18 11.07
C TRP A 334 1.17 17.41 10.98
N ASN A 335 0.52 17.51 9.82
CA ASN A 335 -0.63 16.67 9.45
C ASN A 335 -0.16 15.56 8.51
N ALA A 336 -0.28 14.31 8.94
CA ALA A 336 0.02 13.15 8.11
C ALA A 336 -0.89 13.16 6.87
N LYS A 337 -0.31 13.29 5.68
CA LYS A 337 -0.90 12.70 4.48
C LYS A 337 0.02 11.57 4.03
N PRO A 338 -0.46 10.32 3.96
CA PRO A 338 0.32 9.25 3.38
C PRO A 338 0.62 9.57 1.91
N ASP A 339 1.87 9.43 1.52
CA ASP A 339 2.26 9.37 0.11
C ASP A 339 1.51 8.16 -0.52
N GLY A 340 0.47 8.41 -1.31
CA GLY A 340 -0.28 7.33 -1.97
C GLY A 340 -1.74 7.59 -2.30
N PHE A 341 -2.36 8.67 -1.83
CA PHE A 341 -3.72 9.05 -2.25
C PHE A 341 -3.70 10.20 -3.26
N ASN A 342 -3.79 9.84 -4.54
CA ASN A 342 -4.25 10.71 -5.63
C ASN A 342 -5.56 10.17 -6.18
#